data_AF-A0A7C5R2L1-F1
#
_entry.id   AF-A0A7C5R2L1-F1
#
_cell.length_a   1.000
_cell.length_b   1.000
_cell.length_c   1.000
_cell.angle_alpha   90.00
_cell.angle_beta   90.00
_cell.angle_gamma   90.00
#
_symmetry.space_group_name_H-M   'P 1'
#
loop_
_entity.id
_entity.type
_entity.pdbx_description
1 polymer ?
#
loop_
_entity_poly.entity_id
_entity_poly.type
_entity_poly.pdbx_seq_one_letter_code
_entity_poly.pdbx_strand_id
1 'polypeptide(L)'
;MIPAGAPAVPVPAPAQPGRFVWPTHGIITQYYGRWHGAIDIANSQGTPIVAADAGTVAFAGWSGGLGNAIQIDHGDGFATTYAHLYSIGVQVGQKVEKGAQIGLMGTTGHSTGPHLHLIFTYQGGIINPLDYLPQ
;
A
#
# COMPACT_ATOMS: atom_id res chain seq x y z
N MET A 1 0.34 0.91 -29.72
CA MET A 1 1.12 2.12 -29.38
C MET A 1 0.21 3.11 -28.68
N ILE A 2 0.17 3.04 -27.35
CA ILE A 2 -0.53 4.01 -26.49
C ILE A 2 0.53 5.03 -26.07
N PRO A 3 0.30 6.34 -26.22
CA PRO A 3 1.32 7.33 -25.93
C PRO A 3 1.61 7.32 -24.42
N ALA A 4 2.89 7.24 -24.08
CA ALA A 4 3.39 7.48 -22.74
C ALA A 4 3.15 8.97 -22.41
N GLY A 5 2.07 9.26 -21.71
CA GLY A 5 1.90 10.55 -21.04
C GLY A 5 3.00 10.68 -19.99
N ALA A 6 3.69 11.82 -19.99
CA ALA A 6 4.66 12.18 -18.96
C ALA A 6 4.10 11.92 -17.55
N PRO A 7 4.94 11.58 -16.54
CA PRO A 7 4.45 11.50 -15.17
C PRO A 7 3.84 12.85 -14.83
N ALA A 8 2.54 12.85 -14.51
CA ALA A 8 1.86 14.03 -14.01
C ALA A 8 2.66 14.57 -12.83
N VAL A 9 2.87 15.89 -12.78
CA VAL A 9 3.38 16.56 -11.59
C VAL A 9 2.54 16.06 -10.41
N PRO A 10 3.14 15.50 -9.34
CA PRO A 10 2.37 15.03 -8.21
C PRO A 10 1.54 16.21 -7.71
N VAL A 11 0.22 16.13 -7.84
CA VAL A 11 -0.66 17.07 -7.16
C VAL A 11 -0.47 16.76 -5.68
N PRO A 12 -0.01 17.73 -4.86
CA PRO A 12 0.14 17.48 -3.44
C PRO A 12 -1.23 17.10 -2.88
N ALA A 13 -1.34 15.89 -2.34
CA ALA A 13 -2.62 15.45 -1.79
C ALA A 13 -2.91 16.27 -0.53
N PRO A 14 -4.16 16.69 -0.30
CA PRO A 14 -4.52 17.44 0.89
C PRO A 14 -4.21 16.60 2.13
N ALA A 15 -3.71 17.23 3.19
CA ALA A 15 -3.56 16.56 4.48
C ALA A 15 -4.93 16.05 4.97
N GLN A 16 -4.97 14.81 5.45
CA GLN A 16 -6.19 14.16 5.96
C GLN A 16 -5.92 13.53 7.33
N PRO A 17 -5.75 14.34 8.40
CA PRO A 17 -5.45 13.82 9.72
C PRO A 17 -6.51 12.81 10.20
N GLY A 18 -6.08 11.64 10.68
CA GLY A 18 -6.97 10.61 11.23
C GLY A 18 -7.76 9.79 10.21
N ARG A 19 -7.62 10.08 8.91
CA ARG A 19 -8.23 9.26 7.85
C ARG A 19 -7.63 7.86 7.85
N PHE A 20 -6.31 7.77 7.72
CA PHE A 20 -5.59 6.51 7.62
C PHE A 20 -5.09 6.01 8.98
N VAL A 21 -4.99 4.69 9.13
CA VAL A 21 -4.33 4.01 10.25
C VAL A 21 -3.10 3.26 9.77
N TRP A 22 -2.19 2.97 10.70
CA TRP A 22 -1.07 2.08 10.45
C TRP A 22 -1.60 0.69 10.02
N PRO A 23 -1.20 0.17 8.85
CA PRO A 23 -1.72 -1.09 8.33
C PRO A 23 -1.11 -2.32 8.99
N THR A 24 -0.03 -2.14 9.75
CA THR A 24 0.63 -3.18 10.52
C THR A 24 1.48 -2.55 11.62
N HIS A 25 2.08 -3.37 12.46
CA HIS A 25 3.10 -2.95 13.43
C HIS A 25 4.50 -3.45 13.02
N GLY A 26 5.55 -2.71 13.35
CA GLY A 26 6.90 -3.12 13.00
C GLY A 26 7.88 -1.96 13.02
N ILE A 27 9.05 -2.20 12.41
CA ILE A 27 10.12 -1.21 12.27
C ILE A 27 10.17 -0.78 10.81
N ILE A 28 10.23 0.54 10.56
CA ILE A 28 10.48 1.04 9.22
C ILE A 28 11.94 0.75 8.85
N THR A 29 12.16 -0.10 7.85
CA THR A 29 13.51 -0.47 7.36
C THR A 29 13.93 0.34 6.15
N GLN A 30 12.97 0.89 5.41
CA GLN A 30 13.25 1.76 4.28
C GLN A 30 12.19 2.86 4.16
N TYR A 31 12.65 4.10 4.06
CA TYR A 31 11.79 5.27 3.94
C TYR A 31 11.45 5.60 2.48
N TYR A 32 10.42 6.40 2.29
CA TYR A 32 10.08 6.98 1.00
C TYR A 32 11.20 7.88 0.50
N GLY A 33 11.48 7.83 -0.80
CA GLY A 33 12.49 8.68 -1.42
C GLY A 33 12.56 8.54 -2.94
N ARG A 34 13.53 9.23 -3.55
CA ARG A 34 13.68 9.31 -5.02
C ARG A 34 13.73 7.95 -5.73
N TRP A 35 14.22 6.92 -5.05
CA TRP A 35 14.39 5.57 -5.60
C TRP A 35 13.47 4.53 -4.96
N HIS A 36 12.59 4.99 -4.05
CA HIS A 36 11.70 4.12 -3.29
C HIS A 36 10.34 4.80 -3.07
N GLY A 37 9.36 4.42 -3.89
CA GLY A 37 8.01 4.99 -3.89
C GLY A 37 7.11 4.46 -2.77
N ALA A 38 7.67 4.00 -1.65
CA ALA A 38 6.96 3.31 -0.58
C ALA A 38 7.63 3.55 0.78
N ILE A 39 7.03 3.03 1.83
CA ILE A 39 7.76 2.68 3.06
C ILE A 39 7.78 1.16 3.24
N ASP A 40 8.88 0.64 3.76
CA ASP A 40 9.01 -0.77 4.11
C ASP A 40 8.92 -0.93 5.63
N ILE A 41 7.96 -1.72 6.09
CA ILE A 41 7.72 -2.00 7.52
C ILE A 41 8.02 -3.47 7.76
N ALA A 42 9.14 -3.76 8.42
CA ALA A 42 9.58 -5.12 8.72
C ALA A 42 8.95 -5.66 10.00
N ASN A 43 8.51 -6.91 9.92
CA ASN A 43 8.12 -7.75 11.05
C ASN A 43 8.18 -9.23 10.61
N SER A 44 7.77 -10.16 11.48
CA SER A 44 7.73 -11.59 11.16
C SER A 44 6.74 -11.89 10.03
N GLN A 45 7.06 -12.86 9.18
CA GLN A 45 6.09 -13.40 8.23
C GLN A 45 4.83 -13.88 8.97
N GLY A 46 3.65 -13.64 8.41
CA GLY A 46 2.38 -13.95 9.06
C GLY A 46 1.83 -12.82 9.94
N THR A 47 2.58 -11.72 10.13
CA THR A 47 2.06 -10.53 10.83
C THR A 47 0.80 -10.01 10.10
N PRO A 48 -0.31 -9.74 10.82
CA PRO A 48 -1.53 -9.22 10.20
C PRO A 48 -1.30 -7.89 9.47
N ILE A 49 -1.94 -7.77 8.31
CA ILE A 49 -2.01 -6.53 7.54
C ILE A 49 -3.47 -6.14 7.39
N VAL A 50 -3.77 -4.90 7.77
CA VAL A 50 -5.11 -4.31 7.73
C VAL A 50 -5.20 -3.20 6.69
N ALA A 51 -6.42 -2.93 6.22
CA ALA A 51 -6.70 -1.79 5.37
C ALA A 51 -6.46 -0.48 6.13
N ALA A 52 -5.62 0.40 5.58
CA ALA A 52 -5.29 1.70 6.17
C ALA A 52 -6.51 2.63 6.24
N ASP A 53 -7.47 2.50 5.33
CA ASP A 53 -8.76 3.19 5.35
C ASP A 53 -9.83 2.31 4.68
N ALA A 54 -11.10 2.67 4.84
CA ALA A 54 -12.20 1.98 4.16
C ALA A 54 -12.09 2.18 2.63
N GLY A 55 -12.59 1.22 1.85
CA GLY A 55 -12.50 1.33 0.41
C GLY A 55 -12.98 0.09 -0.33
N THR A 56 -12.70 0.06 -1.63
CA THR A 56 -12.97 -1.08 -2.51
C THR A 56 -11.67 -1.67 -3.02
N VAL A 57 -11.52 -2.99 -2.95
CA VAL A 57 -10.34 -3.69 -3.45
C VAL A 57 -10.31 -3.57 -4.97
N ALA A 58 -9.36 -2.78 -5.49
CA ALA A 58 -9.14 -2.55 -6.90
C ALA A 58 -8.28 -3.66 -7.54
N PHE A 59 -7.39 -4.26 -6.76
CA PHE A 59 -6.53 -5.36 -7.18
C PHE A 59 -6.25 -6.32 -6.02
N ALA A 60 -6.20 -7.62 -6.31
CA ALA A 60 -5.79 -8.67 -5.37
C ALA A 60 -5.20 -9.84 -6.16
N GLY A 61 -3.88 -10.02 -6.13
CA GLY A 61 -3.21 -11.11 -6.85
C GLY A 61 -1.70 -10.91 -7.00
N TRP A 62 -1.09 -11.66 -7.91
CA TRP A 62 0.34 -11.54 -8.22
C TRP A 62 0.61 -10.35 -9.15
N SER A 63 1.55 -9.47 -8.77
CA SER A 63 1.88 -8.24 -9.50
C SER A 63 3.40 -8.07 -9.70
N GLY A 64 3.99 -8.95 -10.51
CA GLY A 64 5.40 -8.87 -10.89
C GLY A 64 6.34 -8.80 -9.67
N GLY A 65 7.17 -7.75 -9.62
CA GLY A 65 8.12 -7.53 -8.53
C GLY A 65 7.48 -7.31 -7.15
N LEU A 66 6.21 -6.86 -7.09
CA LEU A 66 5.48 -6.70 -5.83
C LEU A 66 5.04 -8.04 -5.21
N GLY A 67 5.15 -9.15 -5.95
CA GLY A 67 4.68 -10.46 -5.51
C GLY A 67 3.17 -10.45 -5.32
N ASN A 68 2.69 -11.09 -4.24
CA ASN A 68 1.29 -10.97 -3.85
C ASN A 68 1.01 -9.57 -3.35
N ALA A 69 0.06 -8.89 -3.97
CA ALA A 69 -0.31 -7.54 -3.62
C ALA A 69 -1.82 -7.34 -3.56
N ILE A 70 -2.23 -6.38 -2.74
CA ILE A 70 -3.59 -5.86 -2.65
C ILE A 70 -3.52 -4.37 -2.93
N GLN A 71 -4.43 -3.85 -3.76
CA GLN A 71 -4.65 -2.41 -3.90
C GLN A 71 -6.07 -2.09 -3.48
N ILE A 72 -6.24 -1.07 -2.64
CA ILE A 72 -7.53 -0.56 -2.20
C ILE A 72 -7.68 0.86 -2.73
N ASP A 73 -8.77 1.10 -3.46
CA ASP A 73 -9.24 2.44 -3.82
C ASP A 73 -10.11 2.96 -2.67
N HIS A 74 -9.68 4.08 -2.07
CA HIS A 74 -10.34 4.71 -0.94
C HIS A 74 -11.29 5.84 -1.36
N GLY A 75 -11.44 6.08 -2.66
CA GLY A 75 -12.14 7.26 -3.17
C GLY A 75 -11.34 8.56 -2.99
N ASP A 76 -11.90 9.66 -3.49
CA ASP A 76 -11.28 10.99 -3.50
C ASP A 76 -9.88 11.03 -4.14
N GLY A 77 -9.58 10.06 -5.00
CA GLY A 77 -8.30 9.92 -5.67
C GLY A 77 -7.21 9.23 -4.85
N PHE A 78 -7.49 8.78 -3.62
CA PHE A 78 -6.53 8.03 -2.80
C PHE A 78 -6.60 6.53 -3.07
N ALA A 79 -5.43 5.89 -3.15
CA ALA A 79 -5.32 4.43 -3.09
C ALA A 79 -4.10 4.02 -2.27
N THR A 80 -4.18 2.81 -1.70
CA THR A 80 -3.05 2.17 -1.01
C THR A 80 -2.76 0.81 -1.61
N THR A 81 -1.48 0.47 -1.74
CA THR A 81 -1.01 -0.84 -2.20
C THR A 81 -0.18 -1.50 -1.11
N TYR A 82 -0.47 -2.77 -0.84
CA TYR A 82 0.17 -3.62 0.15
C TYR A 82 0.85 -4.78 -0.57
N ALA A 83 2.18 -4.80 -0.60
CA ALA A 83 2.96 -5.76 -1.40
C ALA A 83 3.78 -6.74 -0.55
N HIS A 84 4.39 -7.70 -1.24
CA HIS A 84 5.19 -8.81 -0.71
C HIS A 84 4.43 -9.76 0.21
N LEU A 85 3.09 -9.80 0.12
CA LEU A 85 2.24 -10.54 1.05
C LEU A 85 2.52 -12.05 1.02
N TYR A 86 2.39 -12.69 2.17
CA TYR A 86 2.40 -14.15 2.27
C TYR A 86 1.07 -14.72 1.77
N SER A 87 -0.04 -14.10 2.17
CA SER A 87 -1.39 -14.49 1.77
C SER A 87 -2.29 -13.29 1.56
N ILE A 88 -3.21 -13.42 0.61
CA ILE A 88 -4.26 -12.45 0.29
C ILE A 88 -5.57 -12.95 0.90
N GLY A 89 -6.23 -12.11 1.71
CA GLY A 89 -7.47 -12.43 2.42
C GLY A 89 -8.72 -11.74 1.85
N VAL A 90 -8.59 -11.07 0.72
CA VAL A 90 -9.67 -10.31 0.06
C VAL A 90 -9.67 -10.54 -1.45
N GLN A 91 -10.78 -10.19 -2.11
CA GLN A 91 -10.94 -10.32 -3.55
C GLN A 91 -11.28 -8.99 -4.22
N VAL A 92 -11.00 -8.87 -5.52
CA VAL A 92 -11.35 -7.69 -6.31
C VAL A 92 -12.86 -7.38 -6.20
N GLY A 93 -13.19 -6.10 -6.04
CA GLY A 93 -14.57 -5.61 -5.86
C GLY A 93 -15.11 -5.72 -4.43
N GLN A 94 -14.39 -6.38 -3.52
CA GLN A 94 -14.78 -6.44 -2.11
C GLN A 94 -14.66 -5.06 -1.46
N LYS A 95 -15.70 -4.67 -0.70
CA LYS A 95 -15.63 -3.51 0.19
C LYS A 95 -14.98 -3.92 1.51
N VAL A 96 -14.09 -3.08 2.01
CA VAL A 96 -13.39 -3.29 3.29
C VAL A 96 -13.52 -2.06 4.16
N GLU A 97 -13.65 -2.29 5.46
CA GLU A 97 -13.65 -1.24 6.47
C GLU A 97 -12.21 -0.86 6.85
N LYS A 98 -12.03 0.36 7.36
CA LYS A 98 -10.76 0.78 7.96
C LYS A 98 -10.38 -0.19 9.10
N GLY A 99 -9.14 -0.68 9.07
CA GLY A 99 -8.65 -1.65 10.05
C GLY A 99 -9.12 -3.09 9.82
N ALA A 100 -9.89 -3.37 8.76
CA ALA A 100 -10.22 -4.76 8.41
C ALA A 100 -8.95 -5.50 7.97
N GLN A 101 -8.74 -6.71 8.47
CA GLN A 101 -7.61 -7.55 8.04
C GLN A 101 -7.80 -7.96 6.57
N ILE A 102 -6.76 -7.71 5.76
CA ILE A 102 -6.79 -7.94 4.31
C ILE A 102 -5.78 -8.99 3.85
N GLY A 103 -4.78 -9.31 4.67
CA GLY A 103 -3.74 -10.27 4.32
C GLY A 103 -2.74 -10.48 5.44
N LEU A 104 -1.69 -11.22 5.12
CA LEU A 104 -0.58 -11.49 6.04
C LEU A 104 0.74 -11.08 5.40
N MET A 105 1.63 -10.48 6.20
CA MET A 105 2.97 -10.07 5.80
C MET A 105 3.78 -11.27 5.28
N GLY A 106 4.59 -11.05 4.26
CA GLY A 106 5.45 -12.08 3.69
C GLY A 106 6.71 -11.52 3.06
N THR A 107 7.29 -12.32 2.15
CA THR A 107 8.52 -12.02 1.42
C THR A 107 8.40 -12.43 -0.05
N THR A 108 7.20 -12.32 -0.65
CA THR A 108 6.96 -12.75 -2.04
C THR A 108 7.44 -11.71 -3.05
N GLY A 109 7.70 -12.10 -4.29
CA GLY A 109 8.20 -11.19 -5.33
C GLY A 109 9.67 -10.80 -5.12
N HIS A 110 10.02 -9.56 -5.45
CA HIS A 110 11.36 -9.00 -5.25
C HIS A 110 11.50 -8.48 -3.83
N SER A 111 11.70 -9.39 -2.89
CA SER A 111 11.89 -9.10 -1.47
C SER A 111 13.09 -9.88 -0.92
N THR A 112 13.85 -9.24 -0.03
CA THR A 112 15.03 -9.84 0.62
C THR A 112 14.75 -10.37 2.01
N GLY A 113 13.53 -10.19 2.52
CA GLY A 113 13.08 -10.67 3.83
C GLY A 113 11.67 -10.18 4.17
N PRO A 114 11.04 -10.72 5.24
CA PRO A 114 9.66 -10.38 5.57
C PRO A 114 9.45 -8.89 5.89
N HIS A 115 8.61 -8.21 5.09
CA HIS A 115 8.18 -6.83 5.30
C HIS A 115 6.89 -6.53 4.54
N LEU A 116 6.21 -5.44 4.93
CA LEU A 116 5.19 -4.79 4.13
C LEU A 116 5.82 -3.64 3.35
N HIS A 117 5.75 -3.71 2.02
CA HIS A 117 6.03 -2.59 1.13
C HIS A 117 4.73 -1.83 0.85
N LEU A 118 4.61 -0.65 1.45
CA LEU A 118 3.38 0.16 1.48
C LEU A 118 3.52 1.37 0.56
N ILE A 119 2.70 1.40 -0.50
CA ILE A 119 2.65 2.51 -1.45
C ILE A 119 1.35 3.29 -1.22
N PHE A 120 1.46 4.62 -1.18
CA PHE A 120 0.31 5.52 -1.25
C PHE A 120 0.31 6.21 -2.60
N THR A 121 -0.87 6.31 -3.22
CA THR A 121 -1.07 7.14 -4.41
C THR A 121 -2.22 8.12 -4.21
N TYR A 122 -2.08 9.29 -4.82
CA TYR A 122 -3.13 10.30 -4.94
C TYR A 122 -3.22 10.80 -6.37
N GLN A 123 -4.41 10.73 -6.96
CA GLN A 123 -4.66 11.09 -8.37
C GLN A 123 -3.68 10.45 -9.35
N GLY A 124 -3.26 9.20 -9.06
CA GLY A 124 -2.30 8.43 -9.86
C GLY A 124 -0.82 8.74 -9.59
N GLY A 125 -0.49 9.77 -8.80
CA GLY A 125 0.88 10.07 -8.37
C GLY A 125 1.24 9.37 -7.07
N ILE A 126 2.48 8.88 -6.94
CA ILE A 126 2.98 8.32 -5.69
C ILE A 126 3.29 9.46 -4.71
N ILE A 127 2.89 9.28 -3.46
CA ILE A 127 3.06 10.22 -2.35
C ILE A 127 3.71 9.53 -1.16
N ASN A 128 4.33 10.31 -0.26
CA ASN A 128 4.97 9.77 0.95
C ASN A 128 3.89 9.26 1.94
N PRO A 129 3.86 7.96 2.30
CA PRO A 129 2.88 7.44 3.26
C PRO A 129 2.94 8.12 4.64
N LEU A 130 4.12 8.56 5.07
CA LEU A 130 4.30 9.18 6.39
C LEU A 130 3.62 10.54 6.55
N ASP A 131 3.24 11.19 5.45
CA ASP A 131 2.51 12.47 5.51
C ASP A 131 1.01 12.25 5.85
N TYR A 132 0.52 11.00 5.76
CA TYR A 132 -0.90 10.64 5.90
C TYR A 132 -1.18 9.64 7.02
N LEU A 133 -0.14 8.98 7.54
CA LEU A 133 -0.24 8.06 8.67
C LEU A 133 -0.15 8.82 10.02
N PRO A 134 -0.74 8.26 11.10
CA PRO A 134 -0.63 8.85 12.44
C PRO A 134 0.84 9.01 12.87
N GLN A 135 1.16 10.17 13.47
CA GLN A 135 2.49 10.51 14.01
C GLN A 135 2.68 10.03 15.44
#